data_AF-A0A662G3C9-F1
#
_entry.id   AF-A0A662G3C9-F1
#
_cell.length_a   1.000
_cell.length_b   1.000
_cell.length_c   1.000
_cell.angle_alpha   90.00
_cell.angle_beta   90.00
_cell.angle_gamma   90.00
#
_symmetry.space_group_name_H-M   'P 1'
#
loop_
_entity.id
_entity.type
_entity.pdbx_description
1 polymer ?
#
loop_
_entity_poly.entity_id
_entity_poly.type
_entity_poly.pdbx_seq_one_letter_code
_entity_poly.pdbx_strand_id
1 'polypeptide(L)'
;MGRPGRPSELKNPRIICVQMEEEVLYRIEELGVERSAFIRGAVEMALGADSLMEVLREKEQLREAVRALRRACEEKDKRIRELEREVERTKRRIAELEEKLAKKEGRIEELREEMDAKKYRTSFGWLTAEEIKQLYKEKNPVDPKAWLSSVLLGNSLAIQEVAALLGLQDSSSSSSAVADAKTADVADAVRETTENAEERERIERMLKAREVRRRRRRYEEWDFKRLAEDLGLTEEEARRIVAEKLGLSSSSSSSSEAEEAETSEEMIKRARSILEGY
;
A
#
# COMPACT_ATOMS: atom_id res chain seq x y z
N MET A 1 39.90 57.93 -42.75
CA MET A 1 40.09 57.36 -41.39
C MET A 1 38.72 57.23 -40.73
N GLY A 2 37.96 56.17 -41.05
CA GLY A 2 36.63 55.91 -40.49
C GLY A 2 36.74 55.18 -39.15
N ARG A 3 35.94 55.58 -38.15
CA ARG A 3 35.95 54.99 -36.81
C ARG A 3 35.40 53.54 -36.85
N PRO A 4 36.00 52.57 -36.14
CA PRO A 4 35.45 51.23 -36.05
C PRO A 4 34.14 51.25 -35.26
N GLY A 5 33.07 50.77 -35.88
CA GLY A 5 31.75 50.63 -35.28
C GLY A 5 31.78 49.65 -34.11
N ARG A 6 31.06 49.99 -33.03
CA ARG A 6 30.93 49.11 -31.86
C ARG A 6 30.15 47.85 -32.23
N PRO A 7 30.53 46.66 -31.74
CA PRO A 7 29.74 45.46 -31.90
C PRO A 7 28.42 45.61 -31.14
N SER A 8 27.30 45.51 -31.86
CA SER A 8 25.96 45.53 -31.28
C SER A 8 25.70 44.23 -30.52
N GLU A 9 25.40 44.34 -29.23
CA GLU A 9 24.94 43.22 -28.39
C GLU A 9 23.67 42.60 -28.99
N LEU A 10 23.76 41.33 -29.39
CA LEU A 10 22.66 40.59 -30.01
C LEU A 10 21.56 40.31 -28.97
N LYS A 11 20.50 41.12 -29.00
CA LYS A 11 19.31 40.97 -28.12
C LYS A 11 18.44 39.75 -28.42
N ASN A 12 18.77 38.94 -29.44
CA ASN A 12 18.08 37.69 -29.75
C ASN A 12 19.06 36.67 -30.37
N PRO A 13 19.33 35.51 -29.74
CA PRO A 13 20.26 34.50 -30.28
C PRO A 13 19.74 33.80 -31.54
N ARG A 14 18.53 34.12 -32.02
CA ARG A 14 17.90 33.52 -33.20
C ARG A 14 18.18 34.28 -34.50
N ILE A 15 18.66 35.51 -34.43
CA ILE A 15 18.90 36.35 -35.61
C ILE A 15 20.35 36.79 -35.60
N ILE A 16 21.14 36.26 -36.53
CA ILE A 16 22.51 36.70 -36.77
C ILE A 16 22.43 37.72 -37.91
N CYS A 17 22.60 39.01 -37.58
CA CYS A 17 22.73 40.06 -38.57
C CYS A 17 24.19 40.10 -39.06
N VAL A 18 24.43 39.66 -40.30
CA VAL A 18 25.74 39.78 -40.94
C VAL A 18 25.76 41.12 -41.68
N GLN A 19 26.57 42.06 -41.20
CA GLN A 19 26.83 43.31 -41.93
C GLN A 19 27.90 43.05 -42.99
N MET A 20 27.56 43.36 -44.25
CA MET A 20 28.50 43.28 -45.38
C MET A 20 28.61 44.66 -46.02
N GLU A 21 29.82 45.02 -46.45
CA GLU A 21 30.08 46.25 -47.19
C GLU A 21 29.42 46.18 -48.58
N GLU A 22 29.00 47.32 -49.14
CA GLU A 22 28.33 47.40 -50.45
C GLU A 22 29.17 46.76 -51.57
N GLU A 23 30.49 46.90 -51.53
CA GLU A 23 31.41 46.28 -52.49
C GLU A 23 31.35 44.75 -52.47
N VAL A 24 31.13 44.14 -51.31
CA VAL A 24 31.01 42.69 -51.16
C VAL A 24 29.67 42.21 -51.73
N LEU A 25 28.60 42.99 -51.56
CA LEU A 25 27.29 42.69 -52.15
C LEU A 25 27.34 42.72 -53.68
N TYR A 26 27.99 43.73 -54.27
CA TYR A 26 28.19 43.81 -55.72
C TYR A 26 29.00 42.62 -56.27
N ARG A 27 30.07 42.20 -55.58
CA ARG A 27 30.86 41.03 -56.00
C ARG A 27 30.07 39.72 -55.93
N ILE A 28 29.19 39.56 -54.94
CA ILE A 28 28.33 38.36 -54.83
C ILE A 28 27.35 38.29 -56.00
N GLU A 29 26.76 39.44 -56.36
CA GLU A 29 25.86 39.56 -57.52
C GLU A 29 26.60 39.29 -58.84
N GLU A 30 27.83 39.82 -58.99
CA GLU A 30 28.68 39.59 -60.16
C GLU A 30 29.10 38.12 -60.31
N LEU A 31 29.38 37.43 -59.19
CA LEU A 31 29.68 36.00 -59.17
C LEU A 31 28.44 35.11 -59.34
N GLY A 32 27.23 35.68 -59.36
CA GLY A 32 25.97 34.95 -59.52
C GLY A 32 25.67 33.98 -58.38
N VAL A 33 26.30 34.15 -57.21
CA VAL A 33 26.13 33.25 -56.06
C VAL A 33 24.98 33.77 -55.20
N GLU A 34 24.10 32.89 -54.74
CA GLU A 34 23.08 33.28 -53.77
C GLU A 34 23.74 33.86 -52.51
N ARG A 35 23.32 35.05 -52.08
CA ARG A 35 23.81 35.69 -50.85
C ARG A 35 23.77 34.74 -49.64
N SER A 36 22.78 33.85 -49.58
CA SER A 36 22.66 32.83 -48.53
C SER A 36 23.76 31.76 -48.59
N ALA A 37 24.16 31.33 -49.78
CA ALA A 37 25.24 30.37 -49.98
C ALA A 37 26.61 31.00 -49.70
N PHE A 38 26.80 32.26 -50.10
CA PHE A 38 28.01 33.01 -49.79
C PHE A 38 28.22 33.18 -48.28
N ILE A 39 27.18 33.60 -47.54
CA ILE A 39 27.26 33.75 -46.07
C ILE A 39 27.54 32.40 -45.40
N ARG A 40 26.89 31.31 -45.85
CA ARG A 40 27.18 29.96 -45.34
C ARG A 40 28.64 29.57 -45.55
N GLY A 41 29.17 29.76 -46.76
CA GLY A 41 30.58 29.46 -47.06
C GLY A 41 31.57 30.33 -46.29
N ALA A 42 31.28 31.62 -46.11
CA ALA A 42 32.12 32.51 -45.31
C ALA A 42 32.11 32.15 -43.81
N VAL A 43 30.96 31.76 -43.27
CA VAL A 43 30.83 31.28 -41.89
C VAL A 43 31.52 29.92 -41.71
N GLU A 44 31.41 29.02 -42.69
CA GLU A 44 32.13 27.73 -42.74
C GLU A 44 33.65 27.95 -42.73
N MET A 45 34.16 28.89 -43.52
CA MET A 45 35.58 29.22 -43.54
C MET A 45 36.05 29.93 -42.26
N ALA A 46 35.24 30.83 -41.69
CA ALA A 46 35.60 31.61 -40.51
C ALA A 46 35.61 30.78 -39.22
N LEU A 47 34.70 29.80 -39.10
CA LEU A 47 34.69 28.87 -37.97
C LEU A 47 35.64 27.68 -38.20
N GLY A 48 36.03 27.42 -39.44
CA GLY A 48 36.69 26.18 -39.84
C GLY A 48 35.69 25.03 -39.92
N ALA A 49 35.87 24.14 -40.90
CA ALA A 49 34.96 23.01 -41.13
C ALA A 49 34.80 22.12 -39.89
N ASP A 50 35.87 21.96 -39.09
CA ASP A 50 35.89 21.14 -37.89
C ASP A 50 35.02 21.74 -36.76
N SER A 51 35.08 23.06 -36.53
CA SER A 51 34.27 23.73 -35.51
C SER A 51 32.78 23.74 -35.86
N LEU A 52 32.42 23.92 -37.13
CA LEU A 52 31.01 23.85 -37.55
C LEU A 52 30.45 22.43 -37.36
N MET A 53 31.23 21.40 -37.67
CA MET A 53 30.82 20.01 -37.45
C MET A 53 30.64 19.69 -35.96
N GLU A 54 31.49 20.22 -35.08
CA GLU A 54 31.33 20.10 -33.62
C GLU A 54 30.03 20.74 -33.14
N VAL A 55 29.75 21.99 -33.53
CA VAL A 55 28.52 22.70 -33.15
C VAL A 55 27.27 21.96 -33.64
N LEU A 56 27.30 21.37 -34.83
CA LEU A 56 26.19 20.57 -35.35
C LEU A 56 26.00 19.27 -34.56
N ARG A 57 27.08 18.60 -34.15
CA ARG A 57 27.02 17.42 -33.28
C ARG A 57 26.44 17.75 -31.92
N GLU A 58 26.92 18.81 -31.28
CA GLU A 58 26.40 19.27 -29.99
C GLU A 58 24.92 19.62 -30.06
N LYS A 59 24.51 20.32 -31.12
CA LYS A 59 23.09 20.64 -31.36
C LYS A 59 22.23 19.39 -31.47
N GLU A 60 22.69 18.34 -32.14
CA GLU A 60 21.93 17.11 -32.26
C GLU A 60 21.89 16.33 -30.93
N GLN A 61 23.01 16.25 -30.21
CA GLN A 61 23.05 15.68 -28.86
C GLN A 61 22.09 16.40 -27.90
N LEU A 62 22.05 17.73 -27.93
CA LEU A 62 21.12 18.51 -27.13
C LEU A 62 19.66 18.25 -27.52
N ARG A 63 19.36 18.08 -28.81
CA ARG A 63 18.01 17.73 -29.27
C ARG A 63 17.58 16.34 -28.78
N GLU A 64 18.49 15.39 -28.78
CA GLU A 64 18.25 14.04 -28.26
C GLU A 64 18.05 14.06 -26.76
N ALA A 65 18.91 14.77 -26.01
CA ALA A 65 18.76 14.97 -24.58
C ALA A 65 17.43 15.62 -24.22
N VAL A 66 17.01 16.67 -24.94
CA VAL A 66 15.69 17.31 -24.75
C VAL A 66 14.55 16.33 -25.04
N ARG A 67 14.65 15.51 -26.09
CA ARG A 67 13.66 14.46 -26.39
C ARG A 67 13.58 13.43 -25.27
N ALA A 68 14.72 12.97 -24.75
CA ALA A 68 14.79 12.03 -23.64
C ALA A 68 14.17 12.60 -22.36
N LEU A 69 14.51 13.85 -22.02
CA LEU A 69 13.95 14.53 -20.85
C LEU A 69 12.43 14.70 -20.95
N ARG A 70 11.89 15.01 -22.14
CA ARG A 70 10.43 15.09 -22.34
C ARG A 70 9.74 13.77 -22.07
N ARG A 71 10.29 12.65 -22.57
CA ARG A 71 9.75 11.31 -22.29
C ARG A 71 9.81 10.98 -20.80
N ALA A 72 10.93 11.28 -20.14
CA ALA A 72 11.06 11.06 -18.70
C ALA A 72 10.06 11.89 -17.88
N CYS A 73 9.78 13.14 -18.29
CA CYS A 73 8.73 13.94 -17.67
C CYS A 73 7.34 13.32 -17.88
N GLU A 74 7.01 12.87 -19.08
CA GLU A 74 5.72 12.21 -19.36
C GLU A 74 5.52 10.92 -18.54
N GLU A 75 6.58 10.13 -18.35
CA GLU A 75 6.57 8.94 -17.50
C GLU A 75 6.37 9.30 -16.02
N LYS A 76 7.07 10.33 -15.53
CA LYS A 76 6.88 10.84 -14.16
C LYS A 76 5.46 11.37 -13.96
N ASP A 77 4.90 12.09 -14.93
CA ASP A 77 3.52 12.58 -14.86
C ASP A 77 2.49 11.45 -14.85
N LYS A 78 2.73 10.36 -15.59
CA LYS A 78 1.92 9.14 -15.51
C LYS A 78 2.00 8.54 -14.11
N ARG A 79 3.21 8.44 -13.55
CA ARG A 79 3.42 7.89 -12.20
C ARG A 79 2.77 8.75 -11.12
N ILE A 80 2.87 10.07 -11.22
CA ILE A 80 2.19 11.02 -10.31
C ILE A 80 0.69 10.78 -10.35
N ARG A 81 0.08 10.72 -11.55
CA ARG A 81 -1.36 10.45 -11.70
C ARG A 81 -1.77 9.10 -11.12
N GLU A 82 -0.94 8.08 -11.19
CA GLU A 82 -1.20 6.78 -10.54
C GLU A 82 -1.22 6.91 -9.02
N LEU A 83 -0.18 7.53 -8.45
CA LEU A 83 -0.05 7.75 -7.01
C LEU A 83 -1.20 8.61 -6.47
N GLU A 84 -1.61 9.66 -7.17
CA GLU A 84 -2.78 10.47 -6.81
C GLU A 84 -4.05 9.63 -6.71
N ARG A 85 -4.27 8.70 -7.66
CA ARG A 85 -5.42 7.79 -7.61
C ARG A 85 -5.31 6.79 -6.46
N GLU A 86 -4.11 6.32 -6.12
CA GLU A 86 -3.89 5.46 -4.96
C GLU A 86 -4.20 6.18 -3.65
N VAL A 87 -3.68 7.41 -3.49
CA VAL A 87 -3.98 8.28 -2.33
C VAL A 87 -5.47 8.53 -2.20
N GLU A 88 -6.16 8.78 -3.31
CA GLU A 88 -7.59 8.99 -3.29
C GLU A 88 -8.37 7.74 -2.85
N ARG A 89 -7.94 6.54 -3.29
CA ARG A 89 -8.54 5.27 -2.83
C ARG A 89 -8.29 5.03 -1.34
N THR A 90 -7.09 5.31 -0.85
CA THR A 90 -6.77 5.12 0.58
C THR A 90 -7.53 6.09 1.45
N LYS A 91 -7.69 7.37 1.03
CA LYS A 91 -8.54 8.35 1.72
C LYS A 91 -9.98 7.87 1.85
N ARG A 92 -10.58 7.34 0.78
CA ARG A 92 -11.95 6.77 0.85
C ARG A 92 -12.01 5.60 1.84
N ARG A 93 -11.01 4.72 1.81
CA ARG A 93 -10.96 3.60 2.74
C ARG A 93 -10.84 4.05 4.20
N ILE A 94 -10.05 5.09 4.46
CA ILE A 94 -9.93 5.69 5.80
C ILE A 94 -11.29 6.25 6.24
N ALA A 95 -11.96 7.02 5.39
CA ALA A 95 -13.29 7.56 5.70
C ALA A 95 -14.33 6.45 6.01
N GLU A 96 -14.34 5.35 5.25
CA GLU A 96 -15.20 4.19 5.56
C GLU A 96 -14.90 3.55 6.91
N LEU A 97 -13.62 3.50 7.31
CA LEU A 97 -13.21 2.94 8.58
C LEU A 97 -13.57 3.88 9.74
N GLU A 98 -13.37 5.18 9.57
CA GLU A 98 -13.78 6.21 10.53
C GLU A 98 -15.29 6.17 10.76
N GLU A 99 -16.11 6.05 9.70
CA GLU A 99 -17.56 5.93 9.83
C GLU A 99 -17.97 4.67 10.62
N LYS A 100 -17.32 3.53 10.34
CA LYS A 100 -17.57 2.28 11.09
C LYS A 100 -17.16 2.40 12.55
N LEU A 101 -16.07 3.10 12.82
CA LEU A 101 -15.57 3.33 14.17
C LEU A 101 -16.56 4.23 14.94
N ALA A 102 -17.00 5.33 14.34
CA ALA A 102 -18.01 6.22 14.93
C ALA A 102 -19.33 5.50 15.24
N LYS A 103 -19.80 4.61 14.34
CA LYS A 103 -20.99 3.77 14.60
C LYS A 103 -20.80 2.82 15.77
N LYS A 104 -19.61 2.21 15.89
CA LYS A 104 -19.29 1.32 17.01
C LYS A 104 -19.17 2.08 18.31
N GLU A 105 -18.56 3.26 18.30
CA GLU A 105 -18.49 4.14 19.47
C GLU A 105 -19.89 4.55 19.94
N GLY A 106 -20.76 4.99 19.03
CA GLY A 106 -22.15 5.27 19.36
C GLY A 106 -22.87 4.07 19.97
N ARG A 107 -22.67 2.87 19.40
CA ARG A 107 -23.27 1.64 19.96
C ARG A 107 -22.69 1.28 21.34
N ILE A 108 -21.41 1.54 21.58
CA ILE A 108 -20.79 1.34 22.90
C ILE A 108 -21.39 2.31 23.91
N GLU A 109 -21.60 3.57 23.53
CA GLU A 109 -22.23 4.57 24.39
C GLU A 109 -23.66 4.19 24.75
N GLU A 110 -24.47 3.79 23.76
CA GLU A 110 -25.83 3.27 24.01
C GLU A 110 -25.81 2.09 24.98
N LEU A 111 -24.88 1.15 24.81
CA LEU A 111 -24.76 0.00 25.72
C LEU A 111 -24.32 0.41 27.13
N ARG A 112 -23.50 1.46 27.26
CA ARG A 112 -23.13 2.02 28.57
C ARG A 112 -24.33 2.66 29.25
N GLU A 113 -25.08 3.48 28.53
CA GLU A 113 -26.32 4.07 29.04
C GLU A 113 -27.35 3.00 29.44
N GLU A 114 -27.53 1.96 28.61
CA GLU A 114 -28.39 0.82 28.94
C GLU A 114 -27.91 0.10 30.21
N MET A 115 -26.60 -0.09 30.37
CA MET A 115 -26.01 -0.71 31.56
C MET A 115 -26.17 0.15 32.82
N ASP A 116 -25.99 1.46 32.72
CA ASP A 116 -26.14 2.39 33.84
C ASP A 116 -27.62 2.54 34.24
N ALA A 117 -28.54 2.47 33.27
CA ALA A 117 -29.97 2.49 33.50
C ALA A 117 -30.53 1.18 34.07
N LYS A 118 -29.80 0.06 33.97
CA LYS A 118 -30.24 -1.22 34.53
C LYS A 118 -30.38 -1.12 36.05
N LYS A 119 -31.58 -1.45 36.52
CA LYS A 119 -31.91 -1.53 37.94
C LYS A 119 -31.97 -2.99 38.36
N TYR A 120 -31.35 -3.27 39.48
CA TYR A 120 -31.31 -4.57 40.12
C TYR A 120 -32.27 -4.58 41.29
N ARG A 121 -32.99 -5.70 41.47
CA ARG A 121 -33.77 -5.92 42.67
C ARG A 121 -32.82 -6.25 43.81
N THR A 122 -32.82 -5.41 44.83
CA THR A 122 -31.99 -5.57 46.02
C THR A 122 -32.83 -5.67 47.28
N SER A 123 -32.20 -6.05 48.40
CA SER A 123 -32.80 -5.97 49.74
C SER A 123 -33.19 -4.54 50.16
N PHE A 124 -32.65 -3.52 49.48
CA PHE A 124 -32.94 -2.10 49.71
C PHE A 124 -33.93 -1.51 48.68
N GLY A 125 -34.51 -2.33 47.80
CA GLY A 125 -35.39 -1.88 46.71
C GLY A 125 -34.73 -2.00 45.33
N TRP A 126 -35.14 -1.17 44.37
CA TRP A 126 -34.55 -1.17 43.02
C TRP A 126 -33.39 -0.18 42.95
N LEU A 127 -32.17 -0.71 42.84
CA LEU A 127 -30.94 0.10 42.79
C LEU A 127 -30.18 -0.11 41.48
N THR A 128 -29.51 0.93 41.02
CA THR A 128 -28.58 0.87 39.88
C THR A 128 -27.25 0.24 40.30
N ALA A 129 -26.44 -0.19 39.33
CA ALA A 129 -25.11 -0.73 39.62
C ALA A 129 -24.21 0.29 40.33
N GLU A 130 -24.34 1.59 40.01
CA GLU A 130 -23.57 2.66 40.65
C GLU A 130 -23.95 2.87 42.12
N GLU A 131 -25.24 2.86 42.43
CA GLU A 131 -25.73 2.95 43.81
C GLU A 131 -25.26 1.76 44.65
N ILE A 132 -25.29 0.54 44.08
CA ILE A 132 -24.75 -0.66 44.74
C ILE A 132 -23.23 -0.53 44.95
N LYS A 133 -22.51 0.06 43.98
CA LYS A 133 -21.07 0.34 44.10
C LYS A 133 -20.75 1.39 45.17
N GLN A 134 -21.59 2.40 45.35
CA GLN A 134 -21.47 3.36 46.44
C GLN A 134 -21.69 2.68 47.80
N LEU A 135 -22.75 1.88 47.93
CA LEU A 135 -23.03 1.09 49.14
C LEU A 135 -21.88 0.12 49.47
N TYR A 136 -21.28 -0.50 48.47
CA TYR A 136 -20.12 -1.37 48.65
C TYR A 136 -18.91 -0.61 49.23
N LYS A 137 -18.62 0.60 48.71
CA LYS A 137 -17.54 1.45 49.23
C LYS A 137 -17.82 1.93 50.65
N GLU A 138 -19.06 2.26 50.97
CA GLU A 138 -19.46 2.74 52.29
C GLU A 138 -19.41 1.62 53.34
N LYS A 139 -19.93 0.44 53.00
CA LYS A 139 -20.00 -0.71 53.92
C LYS A 139 -18.68 -1.48 54.03
N ASN A 140 -17.83 -1.41 53.01
CA ASN A 140 -16.56 -2.13 52.90
C ASN A 140 -16.62 -3.57 53.45
N PRO A 141 -17.46 -4.44 52.86
CA PRO A 141 -17.74 -5.76 53.42
C PRO A 141 -16.51 -6.67 53.36
N VAL A 142 -16.31 -7.46 54.43
CA VAL A 142 -15.20 -8.43 54.56
C VAL A 142 -15.25 -9.52 53.49
N ASP A 143 -16.46 -9.99 53.16
CA ASP A 143 -16.71 -10.99 52.10
C ASP A 143 -17.58 -10.39 50.98
N PRO A 144 -16.97 -9.80 49.93
CA PRO A 144 -17.68 -9.07 48.88
C PRO A 144 -18.76 -9.90 48.15
N LYS A 145 -18.48 -11.18 47.87
CA LYS A 145 -19.40 -12.07 47.14
C LYS A 145 -20.58 -12.55 47.99
N ALA A 146 -20.34 -12.84 49.27
CA ALA A 146 -21.40 -13.20 50.20
C ALA A 146 -22.32 -11.99 50.45
N TRP A 147 -21.73 -10.80 50.57
CA TRP A 147 -22.48 -9.55 50.68
C TRP A 147 -23.32 -9.28 49.42
N LEU A 148 -22.75 -9.36 48.21
CA LEU A 148 -23.51 -9.21 46.96
C LEU A 148 -24.64 -10.22 46.85
N SER A 149 -24.40 -11.47 47.24
CA SER A 149 -25.43 -12.51 47.27
C SER A 149 -26.60 -12.14 48.18
N SER A 150 -26.32 -11.54 49.33
CA SER A 150 -27.36 -11.06 50.26
C SER A 150 -28.10 -9.83 49.72
N VAL A 151 -27.37 -8.86 49.18
CA VAL A 151 -27.93 -7.61 48.63
C VAL A 151 -28.79 -7.87 47.40
N LEU A 152 -28.36 -8.75 46.50
CA LEU A 152 -29.04 -9.08 45.24
C LEU A 152 -29.98 -10.30 45.37
N LEU A 153 -30.34 -10.66 46.60
CA LEU A 153 -31.31 -11.72 46.91
C LEU A 153 -31.01 -13.07 46.22
N GLY A 154 -29.72 -13.40 46.07
CA GLY A 154 -29.28 -14.65 45.45
C GLY A 154 -29.43 -14.73 43.93
N ASN A 155 -29.74 -13.62 43.24
CA ASN A 155 -29.81 -13.61 41.77
C ASN A 155 -28.41 -13.74 41.15
N SER A 156 -28.05 -14.96 40.73
CA SER A 156 -26.73 -15.31 40.21
C SER A 156 -26.26 -14.43 39.04
N LEU A 157 -27.17 -14.07 38.12
CA LEU A 157 -26.85 -13.22 36.98
C LEU A 157 -26.53 -11.78 37.43
N ALA A 158 -27.37 -11.20 38.28
CA ALA A 158 -27.14 -9.86 38.82
C ALA A 158 -25.85 -9.80 39.65
N ILE A 159 -25.57 -10.85 40.42
CA ILE A 159 -24.35 -10.95 41.23
C ILE A 159 -23.12 -10.99 40.32
N GLN A 160 -23.14 -11.75 39.23
CA GLN A 160 -22.03 -11.80 38.28
C GLN A 160 -21.80 -10.45 37.59
N GLU A 161 -22.86 -9.79 37.13
CA GLU A 161 -22.78 -8.48 36.47
C GLU A 161 -22.21 -7.40 37.40
N VAL A 162 -22.76 -7.28 38.62
CA VAL A 162 -22.31 -6.27 39.60
C VAL A 162 -20.93 -6.61 40.16
N ALA A 163 -20.61 -7.90 40.37
CA ALA A 163 -19.27 -8.33 40.77
C ALA A 163 -18.22 -7.97 39.71
N ALA A 164 -18.55 -8.12 38.41
CA ALA A 164 -17.67 -7.70 37.33
C ALA A 164 -17.40 -6.18 37.35
N LEU A 165 -18.43 -5.36 37.59
CA LEU A 165 -18.30 -3.90 37.71
C LEU A 165 -17.49 -3.45 38.93
N LEU A 166 -17.47 -4.27 39.99
CA LEU A 166 -16.66 -4.07 41.20
C LEU A 166 -15.23 -4.64 41.08
N GLY A 167 -14.89 -5.29 39.97
CA GLY A 167 -13.58 -5.93 39.77
C GLY A 167 -13.39 -7.19 40.61
N LEU A 168 -14.48 -7.85 41.03
CA LEU A 168 -14.47 -9.04 41.90
C LEU A 168 -14.50 -10.36 41.09
N GLN A 169 -14.16 -10.33 39.81
CA GLN A 169 -14.13 -11.53 38.98
C GLN A 169 -13.00 -12.48 39.40
N ASP A 170 -13.33 -13.77 39.47
CA ASP A 170 -12.33 -14.83 39.58
C ASP A 170 -11.65 -14.99 38.23
N SER A 171 -10.32 -14.93 38.21
CA SER A 171 -9.49 -15.15 37.03
C SER A 171 -9.59 -16.57 36.41
N SER A 172 -10.63 -17.35 36.75
CA SER A 172 -10.77 -18.78 36.40
C SER A 172 -12.04 -19.13 35.62
N SER A 173 -12.80 -18.19 35.06
CA SER A 173 -13.95 -18.53 34.20
C SER A 173 -14.08 -17.61 33.00
N SER A 174 -13.06 -17.65 32.15
CA SER A 174 -13.18 -17.25 30.74
C SER A 174 -13.54 -18.50 29.92
N SER A 175 -14.78 -18.98 30.01
CA SER A 175 -15.33 -19.95 29.05
C SER A 175 -16.85 -20.09 29.20
N SER A 176 -17.55 -19.93 28.08
CA SER A 176 -18.90 -20.39 27.77
C SER A 176 -20.06 -19.96 28.67
N ALA A 177 -20.92 -19.06 28.16
CA ALA A 177 -22.38 -19.22 28.19
C ALA A 177 -23.10 -18.06 27.49
N VAL A 178 -23.22 -18.12 26.16
CA VAL A 178 -24.45 -17.69 25.47
C VAL A 178 -24.72 -18.66 24.33
N ALA A 179 -25.08 -19.89 24.68
CA ALA A 179 -25.75 -20.81 23.79
C ALA A 179 -26.56 -21.78 24.64
N ASP A 180 -27.80 -21.41 24.97
CA ASP A 180 -28.85 -22.41 25.03
C ASP A 180 -30.25 -21.78 24.97
N ALA A 181 -30.91 -21.96 23.83
CA ALA A 181 -32.35 -21.94 23.74
C ALA A 181 -32.78 -22.97 22.69
N LYS A 182 -33.17 -24.13 23.25
CA LYS A 182 -34.21 -25.05 22.77
C LYS A 182 -33.85 -26.06 21.67
N THR A 183 -33.70 -27.27 22.17
CA THR A 183 -33.91 -28.56 21.53
C THR A 183 -35.28 -28.69 20.87
N ALA A 184 -35.29 -28.81 19.54
CA ALA A 184 -36.20 -29.64 18.76
C ALA A 184 -35.54 -29.88 17.38
N ASP A 185 -35.64 -31.12 16.88
CA ASP A 185 -35.17 -31.60 15.56
C ASP A 185 -33.69 -31.97 15.39
N VAL A 186 -33.30 -33.05 16.07
CA VAL A 186 -31.98 -33.72 15.99
C VAL A 186 -31.83 -34.66 14.78
N ALA A 187 -32.85 -34.81 13.92
CA ALA A 187 -32.78 -35.73 12.78
C ALA A 187 -32.34 -35.08 11.45
N ASP A 188 -32.48 -33.75 11.29
CA ASP A 188 -32.17 -33.07 10.02
C ASP A 188 -30.75 -32.46 9.99
N ALA A 189 -30.19 -32.14 11.16
CA ALA A 189 -28.87 -31.50 11.30
C ALA A 189 -27.67 -32.42 10.96
N VAL A 190 -27.84 -33.74 10.98
CA VAL A 190 -26.75 -34.67 10.65
C VAL A 190 -26.50 -34.73 9.14
N ARG A 191 -27.50 -34.41 8.31
CA ARG A 191 -27.33 -34.38 6.84
C ARG A 191 -26.70 -33.08 6.35
N GLU A 192 -26.91 -31.99 7.08
CA GLU A 192 -26.43 -30.65 6.75
C GLU A 192 -24.97 -30.39 7.19
N THR A 193 -24.42 -31.19 8.11
CA THR A 193 -23.03 -31.04 8.59
C THR A 193 -21.99 -31.65 7.65
N THR A 194 -22.34 -32.68 6.89
CA THR A 194 -21.47 -33.24 5.82
C THR A 194 -21.50 -32.38 4.56
N GLU A 195 -22.67 -31.84 4.18
CA GLU A 195 -22.80 -30.93 3.04
C GLU A 195 -22.07 -29.60 3.28
N ASN A 196 -22.09 -29.09 4.52
CA ASN A 196 -21.31 -27.90 4.90
C ASN A 196 -19.79 -28.11 4.82
N ALA A 197 -19.28 -29.33 5.05
CA ALA A 197 -17.84 -29.60 4.93
C ALA A 197 -17.42 -29.68 3.45
N GLU A 198 -18.19 -30.37 2.63
CA GLU A 198 -17.94 -30.48 1.19
C GLU A 198 -18.12 -29.14 0.46
N GLU A 199 -19.09 -28.33 0.89
CA GLU A 199 -19.33 -27.00 0.34
C GLU A 199 -18.23 -26.01 0.74
N ARG A 200 -17.72 -26.09 1.98
CA ARG A 200 -16.53 -25.35 2.40
C ARG A 200 -15.30 -25.74 1.58
N GLU A 201 -15.08 -27.03 1.36
CA GLU A 201 -13.95 -27.52 0.56
C GLU A 201 -14.08 -27.10 -0.92
N ARG A 202 -15.32 -27.07 -1.46
CA ARG A 202 -15.62 -26.57 -2.80
C ARG A 202 -15.36 -25.06 -2.92
N ILE A 203 -15.74 -24.28 -1.91
CA ILE A 203 -15.49 -22.84 -1.85
C ILE A 203 -13.99 -22.57 -1.73
N GLU A 204 -13.27 -23.33 -0.91
CA GLU A 204 -11.83 -23.22 -0.76
C GLU A 204 -11.10 -23.57 -2.07
N ARG A 205 -11.50 -24.66 -2.75
CA ARG A 205 -10.99 -25.00 -4.09
C ARG A 205 -11.29 -23.90 -5.11
N MET A 206 -12.47 -23.30 -5.06
CA MET A 206 -12.84 -22.18 -5.94
C MET A 206 -11.99 -20.94 -5.67
N LEU A 207 -11.77 -20.58 -4.40
CA LEU A 207 -10.94 -19.44 -4.00
C LEU A 207 -9.48 -19.67 -4.38
N LYS A 208 -8.95 -20.88 -4.14
CA LYS A 208 -7.59 -21.28 -4.54
C LYS A 208 -7.41 -21.23 -6.05
N ALA A 209 -8.39 -21.73 -6.83
CA ALA A 209 -8.37 -21.61 -8.29
C ALA A 209 -8.45 -20.15 -8.77
N ARG A 210 -9.23 -19.31 -8.09
CA ARG A 210 -9.32 -17.87 -8.39
C ARG A 210 -8.02 -17.14 -8.08
N GLU A 211 -7.38 -17.49 -6.97
CA GLU A 211 -6.07 -16.98 -6.55
C GLU A 211 -4.99 -17.36 -7.57
N VAL A 212 -4.97 -18.62 -8.03
CA VAL A 212 -4.07 -19.09 -9.08
C VAL A 212 -4.31 -18.34 -10.40
N ARG A 213 -5.55 -18.10 -10.81
CA ARG A 213 -5.85 -17.30 -12.02
C ARG A 213 -5.42 -15.83 -11.89
N ARG A 214 -5.49 -15.24 -10.68
CA ARG A 214 -4.98 -13.88 -10.44
C ARG A 214 -3.45 -13.86 -10.47
N ARG A 215 -2.80 -14.87 -9.91
CA ARG A 215 -1.33 -15.01 -9.93
C ARG A 215 -0.82 -15.26 -11.35
N ARG A 216 -1.51 -16.06 -12.16
CA ARG A 216 -1.18 -16.29 -13.57
C ARG A 216 -1.30 -15.03 -14.42
N ARG A 217 -2.35 -14.23 -14.21
CA ARG A 217 -2.50 -12.92 -14.88
C ARG A 217 -1.38 -11.96 -14.52
N ARG A 218 -1.01 -11.90 -13.23
CA ARG A 218 0.21 -11.17 -12.82
C ARG A 218 1.43 -11.68 -13.57
N TYR A 219 1.61 -12.99 -13.69
CA TYR A 219 2.69 -13.58 -14.48
C TYR A 219 2.70 -13.15 -15.96
N GLU A 220 1.55 -13.13 -16.62
CA GLU A 220 1.43 -12.70 -18.02
C GLU A 220 1.71 -11.19 -18.21
N GLU A 221 1.56 -10.40 -17.15
CA GLU A 221 1.85 -8.95 -17.12
C GLU A 221 3.30 -8.62 -16.74
N TRP A 222 4.11 -9.61 -16.32
CA TRP A 222 5.51 -9.39 -15.97
C TRP A 222 6.38 -9.45 -17.23
N ASP A 223 7.11 -8.36 -17.49
CA ASP A 223 8.03 -8.28 -18.62
C ASP A 223 9.34 -8.98 -18.23
N PHE A 224 9.37 -10.32 -18.35
CA PHE A 224 10.49 -11.15 -17.92
C PHE A 224 11.80 -10.81 -18.60
N LYS A 225 11.77 -10.18 -19.78
CA LYS A 225 12.96 -9.67 -20.47
C LYS A 225 13.64 -8.56 -19.67
N ARG A 226 12.85 -7.59 -19.21
CA ARG A 226 13.35 -6.49 -18.41
C ARG A 226 13.81 -6.97 -17.02
N LEU A 227 13.08 -7.92 -16.44
CA LEU A 227 13.46 -8.53 -15.15
C LEU A 227 14.76 -9.33 -15.23
N ALA A 228 14.98 -10.01 -16.36
CA ALA A 228 16.19 -10.75 -16.65
C ALA A 228 17.39 -9.81 -16.86
N GLU A 229 17.19 -8.70 -17.59
CA GLU A 229 18.18 -7.63 -17.75
C GLU A 229 18.57 -6.98 -16.41
N ASP A 230 17.60 -6.66 -15.55
CA ASP A 230 17.85 -6.04 -14.24
C ASP A 230 18.59 -6.96 -13.26
N LEU A 231 18.42 -8.28 -13.39
CA LEU A 231 19.05 -9.29 -12.53
C LEU A 231 20.31 -9.92 -13.15
N GLY A 232 20.64 -9.59 -14.40
CA GLY A 232 21.75 -10.21 -15.14
C GLY A 232 21.55 -11.71 -15.39
N LEU A 233 20.30 -12.17 -15.44
CA LEU A 233 19.93 -13.58 -15.62
C LEU A 233 19.31 -13.81 -17.00
N THR A 234 19.13 -15.07 -17.38
CA THR A 234 18.34 -15.39 -18.58
C THR A 234 16.83 -15.27 -18.29
N GLU A 235 16.03 -15.02 -19.33
CA GLU A 235 14.57 -14.87 -19.21
C GLU A 235 13.92 -16.11 -18.55
N GLU A 236 14.44 -17.30 -18.83
CA GLU A 236 13.96 -18.57 -18.26
C GLU A 236 14.31 -18.74 -16.78
N GLU A 237 15.47 -18.24 -16.35
CA GLU A 237 15.87 -18.22 -14.94
C GLU A 237 15.07 -17.20 -14.14
N ALA A 238 14.82 -16.02 -14.71
CA ALA A 238 13.94 -15.01 -14.11
C ALA A 238 12.51 -15.57 -13.93
N ARG A 239 12.00 -16.29 -14.93
CA ARG A 239 10.70 -17.00 -14.84
C ARG A 239 10.69 -18.04 -13.74
N ARG A 240 11.79 -18.80 -13.57
CA ARG A 240 11.94 -19.86 -12.56
C ARG A 240 11.99 -19.30 -11.14
N ILE A 241 12.77 -18.23 -10.90
CA ILE A 241 12.88 -17.58 -9.58
C ILE A 241 11.55 -17.00 -9.12
N VAL A 242 10.82 -16.34 -10.03
CA VAL A 242 9.49 -15.80 -9.71
C VAL A 242 8.51 -16.95 -9.42
N ALA A 243 8.72 -18.15 -10.00
CA ALA A 243 7.77 -19.26 -9.89
C ALA A 243 7.96 -19.95 -8.55
N GLU A 244 9.22 -20.11 -8.16
CA GLU A 244 9.65 -20.57 -6.85
C GLU A 244 9.19 -19.61 -5.74
N LYS A 245 9.40 -18.29 -5.89
CA LYS A 245 8.95 -17.29 -4.89
C LYS A 245 7.44 -17.20 -4.73
N LEU A 246 6.67 -17.56 -5.75
CA LEU A 246 5.21 -17.58 -5.70
C LEU A 246 4.64 -18.96 -5.33
N GLY A 247 5.50 -19.93 -4.99
CA GLY A 247 5.11 -21.27 -4.58
C GLY A 247 4.40 -22.06 -5.68
N LEU A 248 4.72 -21.79 -6.95
CA LEU A 248 4.12 -22.42 -8.12
C LEU A 248 4.89 -23.66 -8.60
N SER A 249 5.80 -24.18 -7.78
CA SER A 249 6.53 -25.41 -8.05
C SER A 249 5.55 -26.53 -8.42
N SER A 250 5.66 -26.97 -9.66
CA SER A 250 4.98 -28.09 -10.26
C SER A 250 5.02 -29.32 -9.36
N SER A 251 3.85 -29.82 -9.02
CA SER A 251 3.62 -31.09 -8.35
C SER A 251 4.20 -32.26 -9.17
N SER A 252 5.34 -32.78 -8.71
CA SER A 252 5.67 -34.21 -8.79
C SER A 252 6.83 -34.52 -7.86
N SER A 253 6.51 -35.06 -6.67
CA SER A 253 7.16 -36.23 -6.03
C SER A 253 6.97 -36.16 -4.52
N SER A 254 6.49 -37.29 -4.00
CA SER A 254 6.11 -37.60 -2.62
C SER A 254 7.29 -37.68 -1.64
N SER A 255 6.95 -37.77 -0.34
CA SER A 255 7.74 -38.19 0.84
C SER A 255 8.18 -37.02 1.74
N SER A 256 7.49 -36.82 2.88
CA SER A 256 7.94 -37.18 4.25
C SER A 256 9.12 -36.29 4.71
N GLU A 257 9.10 -35.55 5.82
CA GLU A 257 8.57 -35.81 7.15
C GLU A 257 8.26 -34.48 7.85
N ALA A 258 7.52 -34.58 8.95
CA ALA A 258 7.37 -33.53 9.93
C ALA A 258 8.74 -33.03 10.43
N GLU A 259 8.84 -31.74 10.77
CA GLU A 259 9.24 -31.23 12.08
C GLU A 259 9.41 -29.70 11.98
N GLU A 260 8.76 -29.02 12.93
CA GLU A 260 8.98 -27.66 13.42
C GLU A 260 8.73 -26.47 12.47
N ALA A 261 7.61 -25.79 12.75
CA ALA A 261 7.34 -24.44 12.30
C ALA A 261 8.29 -23.45 13.00
N GLU A 262 9.53 -23.33 12.51
CA GLU A 262 10.36 -22.16 12.82
C GLU A 262 9.65 -20.92 12.26
N THR A 263 9.23 -20.06 13.17
CA THR A 263 8.56 -18.80 12.82
C THR A 263 9.51 -17.95 12.00
N SER A 264 8.98 -17.15 11.06
CA SER A 264 9.78 -16.30 10.16
C SER A 264 10.76 -15.37 10.88
N GLU A 265 10.58 -15.11 12.18
CA GLU A 265 11.54 -14.38 13.02
C GLU A 265 12.82 -15.16 13.33
N GLU A 266 12.75 -16.49 13.49
CA GLU A 266 13.90 -17.35 13.78
C GLU A 266 14.80 -17.49 12.54
N MET A 267 14.20 -17.59 11.35
CA MET A 267 14.94 -17.53 10.08
C MET A 267 15.70 -16.20 9.91
N ILE A 268 15.10 -15.07 10.33
CA ILE A 268 15.75 -13.75 10.26
C ILE A 268 16.88 -13.64 11.29
N LYS A 269 16.70 -14.18 12.51
CA LYS A 269 17.77 -14.23 13.52
C LYS A 269 18.94 -15.10 13.09
N ARG A 270 18.67 -16.27 12.52
CA ARG A 270 19.70 -17.19 12.02
C ARG A 270 20.48 -16.60 10.85
N ALA A 271 19.79 -15.94 9.91
CA ALA A 271 20.42 -15.24 8.80
C ALA A 271 21.31 -14.06 9.27
N ARG A 272 20.91 -13.35 10.33
CA ARG A 272 21.74 -12.29 10.94
C ARG A 272 22.96 -12.84 11.67
N SER A 273 22.82 -13.97 12.39
CA SER A 273 23.95 -14.62 13.08
C SER A 273 25.04 -15.06 12.11
N ILE A 274 24.66 -15.57 10.93
CA ILE A 274 25.59 -16.01 9.89
C ILE A 274 26.32 -14.83 9.24
N LEU A 275 25.65 -13.68 9.11
CA LEU A 275 26.24 -12.46 8.54
C LEU A 275 27.12 -11.70 9.54
N GLU A 276 26.84 -11.79 10.84
CA GLU A 276 27.60 -11.08 11.90
C GLU A 276 28.72 -11.91 12.52
N GLY A 277 28.89 -13.18 12.14
CA GLY A 277 30.09 -13.96 12.43
C GLY A 277 30.30 -14.31 13.91
N TYR A 278 29.24 -14.73 14.60
CA TYR A 278 29.31 -15.48 15.85
C TYR A 278 28.98 -16.96 15.61
#